data_AF-A0A2S6H0S8-F1
#
_entry.id   AF-A0A2S6H0S8-F1
#
_cell.length_a   1.000
_cell.length_b   1.000
_cell.length_c   1.000
_cell.angle_alpha   90.00
_cell.angle_beta   90.00
_cell.angle_gamma   90.00
#
_symmetry.space_group_name_H-M   'P 1'
#
loop_
_entity.id
_entity.type
_entity.pdbx_description
1 polymer ?
#
loop_
_entity_poly.entity_id
_entity_poly.type
_entity_poly.pdbx_seq_one_letter_code
_entity_poly.pdbx_strand_id
1 'polypeptide(L)' 'MYAINGSGTAVGQSYRYTNENFEPVRWNPGGTPTRLPTLRGTTTNTPFHISDRGAIAGQGYLADGDRFWSRAELWLPTHR' A
#
# COMPACT_ATOMS: atom_id res chain seq x y z
N MET A 1 0.46 -10.80 -1.75
CA MET A 1 0.90 -10.34 -0.41
C MET A 1 2.38 -10.07 -0.49
N TYR A 2 2.87 -8.96 0.07
CA TYR A 2 4.29 -8.58 0.02
C TYR A 2 5.00 -8.77 1.36
N ALA A 3 4.33 -8.43 2.47
CA ALA A 3 4.88 -8.60 3.81
C ALA A 3 3.77 -8.86 4.84
N ILE A 4 4.17 -9.41 5.99
CA ILE A 4 3.33 -9.66 7.17
C ILE A 4 4.17 -9.42 8.43
N ASN A 5 3.59 -8.81 9.46
CA ASN A 5 4.27 -8.57 10.73
C ASN A 5 3.94 -9.62 11.80
N GLY A 6 4.59 -9.57 12.97
CA GLY A 6 4.40 -10.55 14.04
C GLY A 6 2.98 -10.61 14.63
N SER A 7 2.16 -9.58 14.40
CA SER A 7 0.74 -9.56 14.81
C SER A 7 -0.21 -10.19 13.80
N GLY A 8 0.29 -10.66 12.65
CA GLY A 8 -0.50 -11.21 11.56
C GLY A 8 -1.13 -10.14 10.64
N THR A 9 -0.72 -8.88 10.76
CA THR A 9 -1.14 -7.83 9.82
C THR A 9 -0.32 -7.93 8.55
N ALA A 10 -0.98 -8.12 7.42
CA ALA A 10 -0.34 -8.27 6.11
C ALA A 10 -0.54 -7.02 5.24
N VAL A 11 0.36 -6.81 4.28
CA VAL A 11 0.28 -5.73 3.29
C VAL A 11 0.49 -6.24 1.87
N GLY A 12 -0.07 -5.53 0.91
CA GLY A 12 0.13 -5.80 -0.50
C GLY A 12 -0.82 -5.04 -1.39
N GLN A 13 -1.07 -5.58 -2.58
CA GLN A 13 -1.95 -4.98 -3.57
C GLN A 13 -3.22 -5.81 -3.75
N SER A 14 -4.32 -5.11 -3.96
CA SER A 14 -5.58 -5.67 -4.45
C SER A 14 -5.80 -5.17 -5.86
N TYR A 15 -6.12 -6.07 -6.77
CA TYR A 15 -6.51 -5.71 -8.14
C TYR A 15 -8.01 -5.45 -8.17
N ARG A 16 -8.39 -4.24 -8.57
CA ARG A 16 -9.79 -3.89 -8.72
C ARG A 16 -10.14 -3.80 -10.20
N TYR A 17 -10.92 -4.77 -10.68
CA TYR A 17 -11.27 -4.89 -12.09
C TYR A 17 -11.94 -3.63 -12.65
N THR A 18 -12.77 -2.94 -11.85
CA THR A 18 -13.57 -1.79 -12.29
C THR A 18 -12.74 -0.57 -12.71
N ASN A 19 -11.47 -0.48 -12.31
CA ASN A 19 -10.59 0.63 -12.67
C ASN A 19 -9.22 0.14 -13.16
N GLU A 20 -9.09 -1.16 -13.46
CA GLU A 20 -7.87 -1.83 -13.94
C GLU A 20 -6.61 -1.45 -13.14
N ASN A 21 -6.77 -1.15 -11.85
CA ASN A 21 -5.72 -0.58 -11.01
C ASN A 21 -5.40 -1.48 -9.81
N PHE A 22 -4.12 -1.47 -9.45
CA PHE A 22 -3.63 -2.06 -8.21
C PHE A 22 -3.70 -1.04 -7.08
N GLU A 23 -4.46 -1.37 -6.03
CA GLU A 23 -4.60 -0.54 -4.85
C GLU A 23 -3.79 -1.11 -3.67
N PRO A 24 -3.04 -0.28 -2.94
CA PRO A 24 -2.34 -0.73 -1.75
C PRO A 24 -3.36 -1.01 -0.65
N VAL A 25 -3.23 -2.17 -0.02
CA VAL A 25 -4.15 -2.65 1.01
C VAL A 25 -3.38 -3.27 2.16
N ARG A 26 -3.95 -3.14 3.36
CA ARG A 26 -3.56 -3.90 4.54
C ARG A 26 -4.66 -4.90 4.87
N TRP A 27 -4.30 -6.10 5.31
CA TRP A 27 -5.23 -7.08 5.86
C TRP A 27 -4.96 -7.22 7.35
N ASN A 28 -5.99 -7.04 8.16
CA ASN A 28 -5.93 -7.43 9.56
C ASN A 28 -5.97 -8.98 9.66
N PRO A 29 -5.58 -9.59 10.79
CA PRO A 29 -5.55 -11.05 10.94
C PRO A 29 -6.89 -11.77 10.62
N GLY A 30 -8.02 -11.06 10.76
CA GLY A 30 -9.35 -11.55 10.37
C GLY A 30 -9.64 -11.54 8.86
N GLY A 31 -8.67 -11.21 8.02
CA GLY A 31 -8.78 -11.28 6.55
C GLY A 31 -9.49 -10.10 5.89
N THR A 32 -10.03 -9.14 6.65
CA THR A 32 -10.67 -7.94 6.07
C THR A 32 -9.62 -6.97 5.50
N PRO A 33 -9.63 -6.67 4.19
CA PRO A 33 -8.77 -5.66 3.60
C PRO A 33 -9.22 -4.25 3.98
N THR A 34 -8.25 -3.37 4.24
CA THR A 34 -8.42 -1.92 4.34
C THR A 34 -7.50 -1.25 3.34
N ARG A 35 -8.04 -0.38 2.49
CA ARG A 35 -7.27 0.41 1.52
C ARG A 35 -6.35 1.39 2.26
N LEU A 36 -5.08 1.44 1.86
CA LEU A 36 -4.14 2.45 2.31
C LEU A 36 -4.36 3.76 1.53
N PRO A 37 -4.22 4.93 2.15
CA PRO A 37 -4.35 6.19 1.44
C PRO A 37 -3.22 6.30 0.40
N THR A 38 -3.57 6.59 -0.85
CA THR A 38 -2.60 6.81 -1.92
C THR A 38 -2.28 8.30 -2.04
N LEU A 39 -1.04 8.63 -2.35
CA LEU A 39 -0.65 10.01 -2.65
C LEU A 39 -1.35 10.49 -3.93
N ARG A 40 -1.90 11.71 -3.91
CA ARG A 40 -2.56 12.31 -5.09
C ARG A 40 -1.58 12.37 -6.26
N GLY A 41 -2.02 11.92 -7.43
CA GLY A 41 -1.22 11.87 -8.66
C GLY A 41 -0.46 10.57 -8.88
N THR A 42 -0.44 9.64 -7.92
CA THR A 42 0.14 8.30 -8.14
C THR A 42 -0.84 7.38 -8.84
N THR A 43 -0.36 6.62 -9.82
CA THR A 43 -1.15 5.65 -10.59
C THR A 43 -1.07 4.25 -9.99
N THR A 44 0.05 3.90 -9.34
CA THR A 44 0.23 2.61 -8.68
C THR A 44 1.01 2.81 -7.40
N ASN A 45 0.58 2.15 -6.32
CA ASN A 45 1.25 2.21 -5.04
C ASN A 45 1.48 0.79 -4.54
N THR A 46 2.70 0.49 -4.13
CA THR A 46 3.12 -0.84 -3.72
C THR A 46 3.66 -0.78 -2.29
N PRO A 47 2.94 -1.36 -1.31
CA PRO A 47 3.47 -1.48 0.04
C PRO A 47 4.38 -2.70 0.10
N PHE A 48 5.68 -2.47 0.33
CA PHE A 48 6.70 -3.52 0.31
C PHE A 48 6.94 -4.14 1.68
N HIS A 49 6.80 -3.35 2.75
CA HIS A 49 7.20 -3.76 4.08
C HIS A 49 6.23 -3.26 5.14
N ILE A 50 6.07 -4.02 6.23
CA ILE A 50 5.34 -3.62 7.43
C ILE A 50 6.18 -3.95 8.67
N SER A 51 6.30 -3.00 9.59
CA SER A 51 6.94 -3.21 10.89
C SER A 51 5.97 -3.82 11.91
N ASP A 52 6.49 -4.36 13.01
CA ASP A 52 5.66 -4.88 14.11
C ASP A 52 4.79 -3.81 14.77
N ARG A 53 5.20 -2.54 14.70
CA ARG A 53 4.38 -1.41 15.16
C ARG A 53 3.32 -0.98 14.14
N GLY A 54 3.24 -1.62 12.98
CA GLY A 54 2.24 -1.34 11.95
C GLY A 54 2.57 -0.19 11.00
N ALA A 55 3.79 0.37 11.06
CA ALA A 55 4.26 1.30 10.03
C ALA A 55 4.59 0.53 8.74
N ILE A 56 4.13 1.04 7.60
CA ILE A 56 4.24 0.38 6.30
C ILE A 56 5.10 1.27 5.40
N ALA A 57 6.10 0.69 4.74
CA ALA A 57 6.93 1.38 3.77
C ALA A 57 6.67 0.82 2.37
N GLY A 58 6.72 1.70 1.38
CA GLY A 58 6.47 1.33 -0.01
C GLY A 58 6.84 2.42 -0.99
N GLN A 59 6.27 2.32 -2.19
CA GLN A 59 6.58 3.20 -3.30
C GLN A 59 5.32 3.54 -4.08
N GLY A 60 5.16 4.83 -4.39
CA GLY A 60 4.18 5.33 -5.33
C GLY A 60 4.83 5.63 -6.68
N TYR A 61 4.15 5.28 -7.76
CA TYR A 61 4.54 5.61 -9.13
C TYR A 61 3.70 6.79 -9.62
N LEU A 62 4.36 7.86 -10.04
CA LEU A 62 3.76 8.98 -10.75
C LEU A 62 4.04 8.78 -12.24
N ALA A 63 2.99 8.71 -13.05
CA ALA A 63 3.10 8.82 -14.49
C ALA A 63 2.68 10.24 -14.90
N ASP A 64 3.59 10.99 -15.50
CA ASP A 64 3.32 12.29 -16.13
C ASP A 64 3.84 12.27 -17.57
N GLY A 65 2.96 11.97 -18.52
CA GLY A 65 3.34 11.65 -19.90
C GLY A 65 4.28 10.44 -19.95
N ASP A 66 5.43 10.59 -20.63
CA ASP A 66 6.46 9.54 -20.76
C ASP A 66 7.40 9.44 -19.54
N ARG A 67 7.22 10.29 -18.53
CA ARG A 67 8.09 10.32 -17.35
C ARG A 67 7.51 9.49 -16.21
N PHE A 68 8.28 8.47 -15.81
CA PHE A 68 7.99 7.65 -14.65
C PHE A 68 8.90 8.06 -13.50
N TRP A 69 8.30 8.65 -12.47
CA TRP A 69 9.02 8.95 -11.22
C TRP A 69 8.46 8.05 -10.13
N SER A 70 9.35 7.62 -9.24
CA SER A 70 8.95 6.88 -8.06
C SER A 70 9.22 7.68 -6.80
N ARG A 71 8.31 7.59 -5.83
CA ARG A 71 8.45 8.22 -4.52
C ARG A 71 8.34 7.16 -3.44
N ALA A 72 9.25 7.23 -2.46
CA ALA A 72 9.11 6.45 -1.25
C ALA A 72 7.91 6.97 -0.44
N GLU A 73 7.10 6.04 0.06
CA GLU A 73 5.91 6.32 0.86
C GLU A 73 5.98 5.59 2.19
N LEU A 74 5.57 6.29 3.25
CA LEU A 74 5.46 5.76 4.60
C LEU A 74 4.02 5.95 5.09
N TRP A 75 3.32 4.85 5.34
CA TRP A 75 2.01 4.86 5.99
C TRP A 75 2.20 4.56 7.47
N LEU A 76 1.87 5.54 8.31
CA LEU A 76 1.89 5.36 9.75
C LEU A 76 0.56 4.77 10.23
N PRO A 77 0.58 3.92 11.27
CA PRO A 77 -0.64 3.49 11.91
C PRO A 77 -1.37 4.73 12.44
N THR A 78 -2.65 4.85 12.14
CA THR A 78 -3.49 5.88 12.77
C THR A 78 -3.57 5.59 14.25
N HIS A 79 -3.01 6.46 15.09
CA HIS A 79 -3.28 6.46 16.52
C HIS A 79 -4.78 6.72 16.70
N ARG A 80 -5.47 5.81 17.38
CA ARG A 80 -6.81 6.04 17.93
C ARG A 80 -6.68 6.18 19.44
#